data_AF-A0A924G9J7-F1
#
_entry.id   AF-A0A924G9J7-F1
#
_cell.length_a   1.000
_cell.length_b   1.000
_cell.length_c   1.000
_cell.angle_alpha   90.00
_cell.angle_beta   90.00
_cell.angle_gamma   90.00
#
_symmetry.space_group_name_H-M   'P 1'
#
loop_
_entity.id
_entity.type
_entity.pdbx_description
1 polymer ?
#
loop_
_entity_poly.entity_id
_entity_poly.type
_entity_poly.pdbx_seq_one_letter_code
_entity_poly.pdbx_strand_id
1 'polypeptide(L)'
;MTNSYTSLVNQTFHFPQEGFEVNDNDYLSFNGVDLKPLIEKYGTPMKVTYLPKIGMQINKAKTMFANAFKKHKYEATYNYCYCTKSSHFSFIVEEA
;
A
#
# COMPACT_ATOMS: atom_id res chain seq x y z
N MET A 1 -1.68 -27.59 15.12
CA MET A 1 -1.30 -26.57 16.13
C MET A 1 -0.33 -25.62 15.47
N THR A 2 -0.74 -24.39 15.18
CA THR A 2 0.08 -23.39 14.49
C THR A 2 0.81 -22.53 15.51
N ASN A 3 2.03 -22.94 15.87
CA ASN A 3 2.86 -22.29 16.90
C ASN A 3 3.72 -21.13 16.36
N SER A 4 3.44 -20.59 15.17
CA SER A 4 4.24 -19.48 14.62
C SER A 4 3.79 -18.13 15.19
N TYR A 5 4.76 -17.24 15.43
CA TYR A 5 4.49 -15.86 15.83
C TYR A 5 3.54 -15.15 14.86
N THR A 6 3.68 -15.42 13.55
CA THR A 6 2.78 -14.92 12.50
C THR A 6 1.33 -15.35 12.71
N SER A 7 1.09 -16.59 13.16
CA SER A 7 -0.26 -17.09 13.46
C SER A 7 -0.87 -16.36 14.67
N LEU A 8 -0.07 -16.10 15.70
CA LEU A 8 -0.48 -15.32 16.87
C LEU A 8 -0.83 -13.87 16.48
N VAL A 9 0.00 -13.24 15.65
CA VAL A 9 -0.25 -11.88 15.16
C VAL A 9 -1.54 -11.83 14.36
N ASN A 10 -1.77 -12.75 13.42
CA ASN A 10 -2.99 -12.75 12.60
C ASN A 10 -4.28 -13.02 13.42
N GLN A 11 -4.19 -13.75 14.53
CA GLN A 11 -5.32 -13.98 15.43
C GLN A 11 -5.63 -12.78 16.33
N THR A 12 -4.60 -12.00 16.68
CA THR A 12 -4.71 -10.94 17.70
C THR A 12 -4.81 -9.54 17.08
N PHE A 13 -4.23 -9.35 15.90
CA PHE A 13 -4.12 -8.07 15.21
C PHE A 13 -4.52 -8.22 13.75
N HIS A 14 -5.43 -7.36 13.30
CA HIS A 14 -5.61 -7.18 11.87
C HIS A 14 -4.41 -6.39 11.36
N PHE A 15 -3.41 -7.07 10.77
CA PHE A 15 -2.28 -6.39 10.14
C PHE A 15 -2.83 -5.56 8.97
N PRO A 16 -2.88 -4.22 9.06
CA PRO A 16 -3.76 -3.44 8.20
C PRO A 16 -3.13 -3.13 6.84
N GLN A 17 -1.85 -3.45 6.63
CA GLN A 17 -1.11 -2.98 5.48
C GLN A 17 -1.06 -4.03 4.37
N GLU A 18 -2.02 -3.94 3.46
CA GLU A 18 -2.05 -4.70 2.20
C GLU A 18 -0.73 -4.56 1.44
N GLY A 19 -0.15 -5.70 1.04
CA GLY A 19 1.07 -5.76 0.25
C GLY A 19 2.34 -6.10 1.04
N PHE A 20 2.24 -6.51 2.31
CA PHE A 20 3.35 -7.17 3.00
C PHE A 20 3.02 -8.63 3.21
N GLU A 21 3.83 -9.52 2.65
CA GLU A 21 3.63 -10.97 2.72
C GLU A 21 4.97 -11.65 2.92
N VAL A 22 4.97 -12.77 3.66
CA VAL A 22 6.14 -13.64 3.77
C VAL A 22 6.08 -14.65 2.63
N ASN A 23 7.14 -14.71 1.82
CA ASN A 23 7.22 -15.65 0.70
C ASN A 23 7.58 -17.07 1.18
N ASP A 24 7.55 -18.04 0.26
CA ASP A 24 7.85 -19.46 0.55
C ASP A 24 9.26 -19.71 1.13
N ASN A 25 10.16 -18.73 0.99
CA ASN A 25 11.52 -18.78 1.50
C ASN A 25 11.68 -18.06 2.86
N ASP A 26 10.57 -17.79 3.56
CA ASP A 26 10.54 -17.07 4.85
C ASP A 26 11.09 -15.62 4.79
N TYR A 27 11.11 -15.00 3.61
CA TYR A 27 11.53 -13.60 3.43
C TYR A 27 10.35 -12.67 3.19
N LEU A 28 10.53 -11.39 3.57
CA LEU A 28 9.52 -10.35 3.38
C LEU A 28 9.45 -9.93 1.90
N SER A 29 8.26 -10.01 1.35
CA SER A 29 7.89 -9.44 0.06
C SER A 29 7.05 -8.17 0.25
N PHE A 30 7.23 -7.19 -0.63
CA PHE A 30 6.50 -5.93 -0.65
C PHE A 30 5.81 -5.76 -2.01
N ASN A 31 4.48 -5.83 -2.03
CA ASN A 31 3.62 -5.84 -3.23
C ASN A 31 4.08 -6.88 -4.27
N GLY A 32 4.41 -8.09 -3.83
CA GLY A 32 4.91 -9.18 -4.69
C GLY A 32 6.40 -9.04 -5.08
N VAL A 33 7.10 -8.03 -4.59
CA VAL A 33 8.54 -7.85 -4.83
C VAL A 33 9.33 -8.41 -3.65
N ASP A 34 10.21 -9.38 -3.90
CA ASP A 34 11.12 -9.90 -2.87
C ASP A 34 12.15 -8.82 -2.46
N LEU A 35 12.21 -8.51 -1.17
CA LEU A 35 13.13 -7.51 -0.64
C LEU A 35 14.56 -8.06 -0.45
N LYS A 36 14.76 -9.38 -0.33
CA LYS A 36 16.08 -9.95 -0.04
C LYS A 36 17.12 -9.63 -1.13
N PRO A 37 16.83 -9.79 -2.44
CA PRO A 37 17.78 -9.44 -3.49
C PRO A 37 18.08 -7.94 -3.54
N LEU A 38 17.10 -7.10 -3.22
CA LEU A 38 17.29 -5.64 -3.15
C LEU A 38 18.23 -5.26 -2.00
N ILE A 39 18.06 -5.87 -0.83
CA ILE A 39 18.92 -5.67 0.34
C ILE A 39 20.35 -6.12 0.02
N GLU A 40 20.53 -7.30 -0.57
CA GLU A 40 21.85 -7.82 -0.93
C GLU A 40 22.58 -6.92 -1.94
N LYS A 41 21.83 -6.38 -2.92
CA LYS A 41 22.40 -5.53 -3.97
C LYS A 41 22.74 -4.12 -3.51
N TYR A 42 21.85 -3.48 -2.73
CA TYR A 42 21.96 -2.06 -2.41
C TYR A 42 22.35 -1.77 -0.94
N GLY A 43 22.36 -2.79 -0.08
CA GLY A 43 22.68 -2.64 1.34
C GLY A 43 21.60 -1.92 2.15
N THR A 44 21.93 -1.58 3.39
CA THR A 44 21.06 -0.83 4.32
C THR A 44 21.84 0.34 4.95
N PRO A 45 21.17 1.47 5.28
CA PRO A 45 19.73 1.73 5.16
C PRO A 45 19.30 2.05 3.71
N MET A 46 18.13 1.56 3.31
CA MET A 46 17.51 1.91 2.03
C MET A 46 16.03 2.26 2.17
N LYS A 47 15.53 3.08 1.24
CA LYS A 47 14.12 3.46 1.14
C LYS A 47 13.56 2.97 -0.19
N VAL A 48 12.58 2.08 -0.14
CA VAL A 48 11.90 1.54 -1.32
C VAL A 48 10.52 2.21 -1.43
N THR A 49 10.13 2.59 -2.65
CA THR A 49 8.80 3.13 -2.95
C THR A 49 8.17 2.33 -4.08
N TYR A 50 6.97 1.79 -3.85
CA TYR A 50 6.22 1.07 -4.88
C TYR A 50 5.19 2.02 -5.50
N LEU A 51 5.56 2.64 -6.62
CA LEU A 51 4.75 3.67 -7.30
C LEU A 51 3.33 3.21 -7.64
N PRO A 52 3.08 1.98 -8.13
CA PRO A 52 1.72 1.57 -8.47
C PRO A 52 0.74 1.60 -7.27
N LYS A 53 1.24 1.57 -6.02
CA LYS A 53 0.39 1.73 -4.84
C LYS A 53 -0.31 3.09 -4.82
N ILE A 54 0.31 4.14 -5.34
CA ILE A 54 -0.25 5.49 -5.37
C ILE A 54 -1.55 5.48 -6.20
N GLY A 55 -1.49 5.05 -7.46
CA GLY A 55 -2.67 4.91 -8.32
C GLY A 55 -3.74 3.98 -7.75
N MET A 56 -3.34 2.84 -7.16
CA MET A 56 -4.28 1.94 -6.47
C MET A 56 -5.07 2.64 -5.36
N GLN A 57 -4.40 3.44 -4.52
CA GLN A 57 -5.04 4.14 -3.41
C GLN A 57 -5.93 5.29 -3.87
N ILE A 58 -5.55 5.98 -4.95
CA ILE A 58 -6.38 7.03 -5.56
C ILE A 58 -7.67 6.42 -6.12
N ASN A 59 -7.57 5.30 -6.83
CA ASN A 59 -8.74 4.60 -7.35
C ASN A 59 -9.62 4.02 -6.24
N LYS A 60 -9.01 3.54 -5.14
CA LYS A 60 -9.74 3.12 -3.94
C LYS A 60 -10.54 4.29 -3.36
N ALA A 61 -9.94 5.47 -3.21
CA ALA A 61 -10.63 6.66 -2.74
C ALA A 61 -11.78 7.07 -3.68
N LYS A 62 -11.54 7.14 -5.00
CA LYS A 62 -12.58 7.43 -6.00
C LYS A 62 -13.76 6.46 -5.89
N THR A 63 -13.49 5.17 -5.72
CA THR A 63 -14.51 4.13 -5.55
C THR A 63 -15.31 4.31 -4.27
N MET A 64 -14.64 4.63 -3.15
CA MET A 64 -15.29 4.91 -1.87
C MET A 64 -16.27 6.09 -1.98
N PHE A 65 -15.84 7.19 -2.60
CA PHE A 65 -16.70 8.36 -2.82
C PHE A 65 -17.85 8.04 -3.78
N ALA A 66 -17.61 7.33 -4.89
CA ALA A 66 -18.66 6.92 -5.81
C ALA A 66 -19.74 6.06 -5.13
N ASN A 67 -19.33 5.10 -4.30
CA ASN A 67 -20.23 4.25 -3.54
C ASN A 67 -21.04 5.06 -2.50
N ALA A 68 -20.40 5.99 -1.80
CA ALA A 68 -21.07 6.87 -0.85
C ALA A 68 -22.07 7.80 -1.55
N PHE A 69 -21.70 8.40 -2.69
CA PHE A 69 -22.58 9.28 -3.45
C PHE A 69 -23.81 8.53 -3.95
N LYS A 70 -23.63 7.32 -4.48
CA LYS A 70 -24.74 6.46 -4.88
C LYS A 70 -25.65 6.11 -3.70
N LYS A 71 -25.09 5.76 -2.54
CA LYS A 71 -25.84 5.40 -1.33
C LYS A 71 -26.67 6.57 -0.79
N HIS A 72 -26.12 7.79 -0.87
CA HIS A 72 -26.72 8.99 -0.30
C HIS A 72 -27.43 9.87 -1.34
N LYS A 73 -27.53 9.42 -2.59
CA LYS A 73 -28.11 10.17 -3.73
C LYS A 73 -27.49 11.56 -3.87
N TYR A 74 -26.17 11.64 -3.69
CA TYR A 74 -25.43 12.89 -3.85
C TYR A 74 -25.11 13.13 -5.32
N GLU A 75 -25.52 14.28 -5.86
CA GLU A 75 -25.46 14.58 -7.29
C GLU A 75 -24.16 15.25 -7.75
N ALA A 76 -23.37 15.79 -6.82
CA ALA A 76 -22.12 16.46 -7.16
C ALA A 76 -20.98 15.45 -7.44
N THR A 77 -19.87 15.95 -7.98
CA THR A 77 -18.72 15.14 -8.41
C THR A 77 -17.57 15.18 -7.39
N TYR A 78 -16.84 14.06 -7.27
CA TYR A 78 -15.61 14.01 -6.50
C TYR A 78 -14.41 14.39 -7.37
N ASN A 79 -13.62 15.38 -6.91
CA ASN A 79 -12.37 15.77 -7.56
C ASN A 79 -11.21 15.41 -6.64
N TYR A 80 -10.28 14.61 -7.16
CA TYR A 80 -9.07 14.25 -6.45
C TYR A 80 -8.02 15.36 -6.61
N CYS A 81 -7.41 15.79 -5.50
CA CYS A 81 -6.31 16.74 -5.48
C CYS A 81 -5.18 16.19 -4.61
N TYR A 82 -3.97 16.11 -5.16
CA TYR A 82 -2.81 15.71 -4.39
C TYR A 82 -2.20 16.89 -3.61
N CYS A 83 -1.97 16.71 -2.31
CA CYS A 83 -1.31 17.72 -1.48
C CYS A 83 0.21 17.51 -1.53
N THR A 84 0.92 18.36 -2.26
CA THR A 84 2.38 18.27 -2.44
C THR A 84 3.18 18.45 -1.14
N LYS A 85 2.58 19.01 -0.08
CA LYS A 85 3.19 19.06 1.25
C LYS A 85 3.38 17.67 1.87
N SER A 86 2.54 16.70 1.50
CA SER A 86 2.67 15.30 1.95
C SER A 86 3.86 14.61 1.30
N SER A 87 4.14 14.90 0.03
CA SER A 87 5.38 14.53 -0.65
C SER A 87 5.57 15.37 -1.90
N HIS A 88 6.74 15.99 -2.03
CA HIS A 88 7.07 16.87 -3.15
C HIS A 88 7.99 16.22 -4.19
N PHE A 89 8.28 14.92 -4.05
CA PHE A 89 9.15 14.21 -4.99
C PHE A 89 8.46 14.11 -6.36
N SER A 90 9.17 14.45 -7.44
CA SER A 90 8.61 14.47 -8.79
C SER A 90 7.96 13.14 -9.17
N PHE A 91 8.63 12.02 -8.90
CA PHE A 91 8.13 10.68 -9.17
C PHE A 91 6.85 10.30 -8.40
N ILE A 92 6.53 11.00 -7.31
CA ILE A 92 5.26 10.82 -6.59
C ILE A 92 4.18 11.71 -7.20
N VAL A 93 4.54 12.96 -7.52
CA VAL A 93 3.60 13.94 -8.11
C VAL A 93 3.19 13.52 -9.53
N GLU A 94 4.09 12.89 -10.29
CA GLU A 94 3.78 12.35 -11.63
C GLU A 94 2.81 11.16 -11.59
N GLU A 95 2.82 10.38 -10.51
CA GLU A 95 1.97 9.19 -10.35
C GLU A 95 0.62 9.50 -9.66
N ALA A 96 0.53 10.62 -8.93
CA ALA A 96 -0.63 11.02 -8.15
C ALA A 96 -1.63 11.87 -8.94
#